data_AF-A0A517RDS2-F1
#
_entry.id   AF-A0A517RDS2-F1
#
_cell.length_a   1.000
_cell.length_b   1.000
_cell.length_c   1.000
_cell.angle_alpha   90.00
_cell.angle_beta   90.00
_cell.angle_gamma   90.00
#
_symmetry.space_group_name_H-M   'P 1'
#
loop_
_entity.id
_entity.type
_entity.pdbx_description
1 polymer ?
#
loop_
_entity_poly.entity_id
_entity_poly.type
_entity_poly.pdbx_seq_one_letter_code
_entity_poly.pdbx_strand_id
1 'polypeptide(L)'
;MTTEEFQQALTNLISQFQAADYDARHLLLDLSEKILELENQAPSMLPDNLKAEWSSICKEIAEVQPAFKSHRKTSILFDRQGMGQPGRQTAIALITRIVAISKLVNRLGN
;
A
#
# COMPACT_ATOMS: atom_id res chain seq x y z
N MET A 1 -5.15 11.67 -13.34
CA MET A 1 -5.32 12.28 -12.01
C MET A 1 -4.39 13.48 -11.89
N THR A 2 -4.81 14.54 -11.21
CA THR A 2 -3.95 15.68 -10.84
C THR A 2 -3.07 15.34 -9.63
N THR A 3 -2.09 16.17 -9.31
CA THR A 3 -1.27 16.00 -8.11
C THR A 3 -2.10 16.10 -6.83
N GLU A 4 -3.08 17.02 -6.79
CA GLU A 4 -3.98 17.20 -5.64
C GLU A 4 -4.90 16.00 -5.42
N GLU A 5 -5.48 15.46 -6.49
CA GLU A 5 -6.30 14.25 -6.43
C GLU A 5 -5.47 13.06 -5.92
N PHE A 6 -4.20 12.94 -6.35
CA PHE A 6 -3.29 11.90 -5.86
C PHE A 6 -2.95 12.08 -4.38
N GLN A 7 -2.66 13.31 -3.95
CA GLN A 7 -2.44 13.65 -2.54
C GLN A 7 -3.63 13.26 -1.67
N GLN A 8 -4.84 13.62 -2.11
CA GLN A 8 -6.06 13.26 -1.40
C GLN A 8 -6.27 11.75 -1.35
N ALA A 9 -6.01 11.05 -2.46
CA ALA A 9 -6.11 9.59 -2.51
C ALA A 9 -5.15 8.91 -1.52
N LEU A 10 -3.89 9.35 -1.48
CA LEU A 10 -2.88 8.86 -0.53
C LEU A 10 -3.26 9.18 0.93
N THR A 11 -3.77 10.38 1.19
CA THR A 11 -4.22 10.80 2.53
C THR A 11 -5.40 9.94 3.02
N ASN A 12 -6.36 9.67 2.13
CA ASN A 12 -7.50 8.79 2.42
C ASN A 12 -7.06 7.36 2.69
N LEU A 13 -6.00 6.90 2.02
CA LEU A 13 -5.44 5.56 2.19
C LEU A 13 -4.71 5.43 3.54
N ILE A 14 -3.93 6.44 3.94
CA ILE A 14 -3.28 6.49 5.25
C ILE A 14 -4.30 6.54 6.38
N SER A 15 -5.37 7.32 6.22
CA SER A 15 -6.43 7.39 7.22
C SER A 15 -7.06 6.01 7.47
N GLN A 16 -7.20 5.18 6.43
CA GLN A 16 -7.69 3.81 6.57
C GLN A 16 -6.70 2.90 7.28
N PHE A 17 -5.39 3.03 7.01
CA PHE A 17 -4.37 2.31 7.79
C PHE A 17 -4.37 2.70 9.27
N GLN A 18 -4.63 3.96 9.59
CA GLN A 18 -4.63 4.47 10.96
C GLN A 18 -5.91 4.15 11.74
N ALA A 19 -7.05 4.12 11.06
CA ALA A 19 -8.35 3.86 11.69
C ALA A 19 -8.58 2.38 12.00
N ALA A 20 -7.84 1.49 11.35
CA ALA A 20 -8.02 0.05 11.52
C ALA A 20 -7.26 -0.49 12.73
N ASP A 21 -7.98 -1.26 13.56
CA ASP A 21 -7.45 -1.90 14.76
C ASP A 21 -7.21 -3.41 14.54
N TYR A 22 -6.64 -3.77 13.40
CA TYR A 22 -6.33 -5.16 13.08
C TYR A 22 -5.03 -5.32 12.29
N ASP A 23 -4.58 -6.56 12.13
CA ASP A 23 -3.24 -6.89 11.67
C ASP A 23 -2.87 -6.26 10.31
N ALA A 24 -1.66 -5.69 10.23
CA ALA A 24 -1.12 -4.97 9.07
C ALA A 24 -1.19 -5.75 7.74
N ARG A 25 -1.12 -7.08 7.77
CA ARG A 25 -1.24 -7.92 6.56
C ARG A 25 -2.62 -7.77 5.95
N HIS A 26 -3.66 -7.87 6.78
CA HIS A 26 -5.04 -7.76 6.33
C HIS A 26 -5.31 -6.34 5.82
N LEU A 27 -4.78 -5.33 6.52
CA LEU A 27 -4.89 -3.95 6.07
C LEU A 27 -4.29 -3.72 4.68
N LEU A 28 -3.07 -4.21 4.46
CA LEU A 28 -2.41 -4.10 3.17
C LEU A 28 -3.19 -4.84 2.07
N LEU A 29 -3.75 -6.01 2.37
CA LEU A 29 -4.52 -6.81 1.41
C LEU A 29 -5.91 -6.24 1.11
N ASP A 30 -6.56 -5.62 2.09
CA ASP A 30 -7.86 -4.99 1.90
C ASP A 30 -7.73 -3.74 1.03
N LEU A 31 -6.58 -3.07 1.09
CA LEU A 31 -6.30 -1.86 0.32
C LEU A 31 -5.43 -2.10 -0.92
N SER A 32 -4.96 -3.33 -1.18
CA SER A 32 -4.03 -3.62 -2.26
C SER A 32 -4.58 -3.27 -3.63
N GLU A 33 -5.84 -3.62 -3.91
CA GLU A 33 -6.50 -3.31 -5.19
C GLU A 33 -6.53 -1.79 -5.42
N LYS A 34 -6.88 -1.02 -4.39
CA LYS A 34 -6.87 0.44 -4.46
C LYS A 34 -5.45 1.02 -4.66
N ILE A 35 -4.43 0.44 -4.03
CA ILE A 35 -3.03 0.86 -4.19
C ILE A 35 -2.58 0.63 -5.65
N LEU A 36 -2.88 -0.54 -6.20
CA LEU A 36 -2.52 -0.88 -7.58
C LEU A 36 -3.30 -0.07 -8.62
N GLU A 37 -4.55 0.28 -8.34
CA GLU A 37 -5.30 1.23 -9.17
C GLU A 37 -4.66 2.62 -9.18
N LEU A 38 -4.17 3.09 -8.03
CA LEU A 38 -3.48 4.37 -7.91
C LEU A 38 -2.12 4.40 -8.64
N GLU A 39 -1.46 3.26 -8.85
CA GLU A 39 -0.26 3.18 -9.71
C GLU A 39 -0.55 3.67 -11.13
N ASN A 40 -1.61 3.15 -11.75
CA ASN A 40 -2.00 3.50 -13.11
C ASN A 40 -2.48 4.95 -13.25
N GLN A 41 -2.89 5.55 -12.13
CA GLN A 41 -3.43 6.91 -12.11
C GLN A 41 -2.40 7.94 -11.66
N ALA A 42 -1.17 7.52 -11.32
CA ALA A 42 -0.14 8.41 -10.79
C ALA A 42 0.11 9.61 -11.74
N PRO A 43 0.15 10.85 -11.23
CA PRO A 43 0.26 12.04 -12.06
C PRO A 43 1.63 12.11 -12.75
N SER A 44 1.64 12.56 -14.01
CA SER A 44 2.88 12.73 -14.79
C SER A 44 3.81 13.79 -14.22
N MET A 45 3.31 14.73 -13.42
CA MET A 45 4.08 15.78 -12.75
C MET A 45 4.81 15.31 -11.47
N LEU A 46 4.59 14.07 -11.03
CA LEU A 46 5.31 13.53 -9.87
C LEU A 46 6.82 13.40 -10.19
N PRO A 47 7.74 13.82 -9.30
CA PRO A 47 9.17 13.61 -9.49
C PRO A 47 9.52 12.14 -9.75
N ASP A 48 10.47 11.87 -10.65
CA ASP A 48 10.79 10.52 -11.11
C ASP A 48 11.25 9.59 -9.97
N ASN A 49 11.95 10.12 -8.98
CA ASN A 49 12.34 9.37 -7.78
C ASN A 49 11.12 8.89 -6.97
N LEU A 50 10.08 9.71 -6.84
CA LEU A 50 8.85 9.33 -6.15
C LEU A 50 8.00 8.37 -6.96
N LYS A 51 7.98 8.51 -8.30
CA LYS A 51 7.30 7.56 -9.18
C LYS A 51 7.96 6.18 -9.12
N ALA A 52 9.29 6.13 -9.17
CA ALA A 52 10.04 4.89 -9.08
C ALA A 52 9.78 4.18 -7.74
N GLU A 53 9.81 4.93 -6.63
CA GLU A 53 9.52 4.38 -5.30
C GLU A 53 8.06 3.91 -5.19
N TRP A 54 7.09 4.67 -5.72
CA TRP A 54 5.68 4.26 -5.77
C TRP A 54 5.48 2.97 -6.56
N SER A 55 6.09 2.85 -7.74
CA SER A 55 5.99 1.65 -8.56
C SER A 55 6.70 0.45 -7.91
N SER A 56 7.82 0.65 -7.22
CA SER A 56 8.46 -0.41 -6.42
C SER A 56 7.52 -0.97 -5.36
N ILE A 57 6.85 -0.09 -4.61
CA ILE A 57 5.87 -0.49 -3.60
C ILE A 57 4.72 -1.27 -4.24
N CYS A 58 4.17 -0.80 -5.36
CA CYS A 58 3.06 -1.46 -6.04
C CYS A 58 3.45 -2.85 -6.53
N LYS A 59 4.65 -2.99 -7.10
CA LYS A 59 5.21 -4.28 -7.51
C LYS A 59 5.34 -5.24 -6.32
N GLU A 60 5.94 -4.79 -5.22
CA GLU A 60 6.10 -5.62 -4.02
C GLU A 60 4.74 -6.02 -3.44
N ILE A 61 3.75 -5.13 -3.45
CA ILE A 61 2.37 -5.44 -3.01
C ILE A 61 1.72 -6.51 -3.88
N ALA A 62 1.94 -6.46 -5.20
CA ALA A 62 1.44 -7.46 -6.14
C ALA A 62 2.10 -8.83 -5.90
N GLU A 63 3.40 -8.86 -5.62
CA GLU A 63 4.16 -10.09 -5.35
C GLU A 63 3.74 -10.78 -4.03
N VAL A 64 3.35 -10.00 -3.01
CA VAL A 64 2.93 -10.54 -1.71
C VAL A 64 1.43 -10.88 -1.63
N GLN A 65 0.66 -10.70 -2.72
CA GLN A 65 -0.74 -11.11 -2.74
C GLN A 65 -0.83 -12.65 -2.59
N PRO A 66 -1.72 -13.16 -1.74
CA PRO A 66 -1.94 -14.60 -1.64
C PRO A 66 -2.56 -15.09 -2.95
N ALA A 67 -2.10 -16.26 -3.43
CA ALA A 67 -2.62 -16.88 -4.65
C ALA A 67 -4.15 -17.15 -4.60
N PHE A 68 -4.72 -17.26 -3.40
CA PHE A 68 -6.16 -17.47 -3.19
C PHE A 68 -6.76 -16.33 -2.33
N LYS A 69 -7.55 -15.46 -2.97
CA LYS A 69 -8.19 -14.28 -2.34
C LYS A 69 -9.33 -14.62 -1.36
N SER A 70 -9.83 -15.86 -1.34
CA SER A 70 -11.07 -16.28 -0.64
C SER A 70 -10.91 -16.55 0.87
N HIS A 71 -9.69 -16.63 1.40
CA HIS A 71 -9.44 -17.05 2.79
C HIS A 71 -8.78 -15.97 3.66
N ARG A 72 -9.15 -14.70 3.46
CA ARG A 72 -8.54 -13.56 4.17
C ARG A 72 -8.80 -13.54 5.67
N LYS A 73 -9.83 -14.20 6.21
CA LYS A 73 -10.28 -13.96 7.59
C LYS A 73 -9.81 -14.96 8.65
N THR A 74 -9.41 -16.19 8.33
CA THR A 74 -9.22 -17.22 9.38
C THR A 74 -8.31 -18.40 9.04
N SER A 75 -7.63 -18.43 7.89
CA SER A 75 -6.97 -19.67 7.50
C SER A 75 -5.59 -19.84 8.14
N ILE A 76 -5.37 -20.93 8.86
CA ILE A 76 -4.03 -21.41 9.27
C ILE A 76 -3.08 -21.56 8.05
N LEU A 77 -3.63 -21.63 6.83
CA LEU A 77 -2.86 -21.59 5.58
C LEU A 77 -2.20 -20.22 5.32
N PHE A 78 -2.70 -19.12 5.89
CA PHE A 78 -2.10 -17.78 5.78
C PHE A 78 -0.72 -17.74 6.47
N ASP A 79 -0.60 -18.31 7.67
CA ASP A 79 0.69 -18.41 8.36
C ASP A 79 1.63 -19.44 7.71
N ARG A 80 1.09 -20.52 7.12
CA ARG A 80 1.86 -21.57 6.42
C ARG A 80 2.37 -21.14 5.03
N GLN A 81 1.78 -20.14 4.38
CA GLN A 81 2.22 -19.61 3.08
C GLN A 81 3.28 -18.49 3.18
N GLY A 82 3.93 -18.32 4.33
CA GLY A 82 5.02 -17.35 4.50
C GLY A 82 4.57 -15.99 5.05
N MET A 83 3.28 -15.80 5.34
CA MET A 83 2.78 -14.58 5.97
C MET A 83 2.79 -14.61 7.50
N GLY A 84 3.66 -15.38 8.14
CA GLY A 84 3.87 -15.29 9.60
C GLY A 84 4.52 -13.95 10.01
N GLN A 85 5.42 -13.97 11.00
CA GLN A 85 6.16 -12.76 11.39
C GLN A 85 6.87 -12.05 10.21
N PRO A 86 7.49 -12.75 9.24
CA PRO A 86 8.08 -12.11 8.07
C PRO A 86 7.06 -11.34 7.22
N GLY A 87 5.92 -11.95 6.88
CA GLY A 87 4.89 -11.26 6.10
C GLY A 87 4.25 -10.08 6.84
N ARG A 88 4.11 -10.16 8.17
CA ARG A 88 3.70 -9.02 8.98
C ARG A 88 4.72 -7.88 8.92
N GLN A 89 6.01 -8.19 9.02
CA GLN A 89 7.07 -7.19 8.89
C GLN A 89 7.11 -6.56 7.49
N THR A 90 6.96 -7.38 6.44
CA THR A 90 6.84 -6.88 5.05
C THR A 90 5.64 -5.94 4.91
N ALA A 91 4.48 -6.31 5.45
CA ALA A 91 3.29 -5.46 5.39
C ALA A 91 3.50 -4.12 6.12
N ILE A 92 4.10 -4.15 7.32
CA ILE A 92 4.45 -2.93 8.08
C ILE A 92 5.43 -2.07 7.29
N ALA A 93 6.46 -2.67 6.67
CA ALA A 93 7.44 -1.95 5.88
C ALA A 93 6.79 -1.26 4.67
N LEU A 94 5.93 -1.95 3.94
CA LEU A 94 5.20 -1.39 2.80
C LEU A 94 4.27 -0.25 3.23
N ILE A 95 3.48 -0.43 4.30
CA ILE A 95 2.63 0.64 4.85
C ILE A 95 3.48 1.86 5.26
N THR A 96 4.62 1.63 5.89
CA THR A 96 5.53 2.71 6.31
C THR A 96 6.07 3.50 5.12
N ARG A 97 6.44 2.80 4.03
CA ARG A 97 6.90 3.44 2.79
C ARG A 97 5.79 4.24 2.10
N ILE A 98 4.55 3.72 2.09
CA ILE A 98 3.39 4.45 1.57
C ILE A 98 3.16 5.75 2.37
N VAL A 99 3.25 5.68 3.71
CA VAL A 99 3.16 6.86 4.58
C VAL A 99 4.27 7.86 4.28
N ALA A 100 5.50 7.40 4.04
CA ALA A 100 6.62 8.26 3.68
C ALA A 100 6.40 8.97 2.34
N ILE A 101 5.97 8.25 1.29
CA ILE A 101 5.63 8.85 0.00
C ILE A 101 4.55 9.91 0.16
N SER A 102 3.45 9.62 0.85
CA SER A 102 2.38 10.60 1.02
C SER A 102 2.87 11.89 1.68
N LYS A 103 3.73 11.79 2.70
CA LYS A 103 4.35 12.98 3.32
C LYS A 103 5.20 13.78 2.33
N LEU A 104 5.95 13.11 1.47
CA LEU A 104 6.77 13.77 0.46
C LEU A 104 5.91 14.41 -0.64
N VAL A 105 4.90 13.71 -1.13
CA VAL A 105 3.97 14.18 -2.15
C VAL A 105 3.15 15.38 -1.63
N ASN A 106 2.71 15.36 -0.36
CA ASN A 106 2.03 16.50 0.26
C ASN A 106 2.91 17.75 0.39
N ARG A 107 4.25 17.59 0.44
CA ARG A 107 5.19 18.73 0.44
C ARG A 107 5.40 19.34 -0.93
N LEU A 108 4.99 18.66 -2.01
CA LEU A 108 5.10 19.21 -3.37
C LEU A 108 3.97 20.20 -3.70
N GLY A 109 2.85 20.15 -2.97
CA GLY A 109 1.71 21.04 -3.14
C GLY A 109 1.70 22.26 -2.21
N ASN A 110 2.67 22.36 -1.30
CA ASN A 110 2.92 23.53 -0.45
C ASN A 110 4.14 24.28 -0.97
#